data_AF-A0A679GED5-F1
#
_entry.id   AF-A0A679GED5-F1
#
_cell.length_a   1.000
_cell.length_b   1.000
_cell.length_c   1.000
_cell.angle_alpha   90.00
_cell.angle_beta   90.00
_cell.angle_gamma   90.00
#
_symmetry.space_group_name_H-M   'P 1'
#
loop_
_entity.id
_entity.type
_entity.pdbx_description
1 polymer ?
#
loop_
_entity_poly.entity_id
_entity_poly.type
_entity_poly.pdbx_seq_one_letter_code
_entity_poly.pdbx_strand_id
1 'polypeptide(L)'
;MGAPIIIGNSHDIWISNALKDAFCDVMTHVAALEGLDIMAIYEEAPGVAGTYGVTGVGIAIGDFDQYLGGREGVRRHINTCQRRLKEVAAACWLSETGTEAMAHILAWVAYHMDGNPIPENCNLRFDWPPGYPPLNPATPHLPGAP
;
A
#
# COMPACT_ATOMS: atom_id res chain seq x y z
N MET A 1 -13.92 -7.60 -11.55
CA MET A 1 -13.68 -6.17 -11.82
C MET A 1 -12.63 -5.66 -10.86
N GLY A 2 -11.77 -4.74 -11.29
CA GLY A 2 -10.68 -4.19 -10.49
C GLY A 2 -10.69 -2.66 -10.52
N ALA A 3 -9.73 -2.07 -9.82
CA ALA A 3 -9.57 -0.64 -9.68
C ALA A 3 -8.08 -0.29 -9.49
N PRO A 4 -7.65 0.91 -9.91
CA PRO A 4 -6.25 1.32 -9.81
C PRO A 4 -5.92 1.86 -8.42
N ILE A 5 -4.68 1.66 -7.99
CA ILE A 5 -4.01 2.53 -7.02
C ILE A 5 -3.31 3.63 -7.84
N ILE A 6 -3.77 4.87 -7.68
CA ILE A 6 -3.36 6.02 -8.49
C ILE A 6 -2.21 6.74 -7.78
N ILE A 7 -1.08 6.89 -8.46
CA ILE A 7 0.12 7.57 -7.95
C ILE A 7 0.47 8.72 -8.91
N GLY A 8 0.24 9.95 -8.49
CA GLY A 8 0.27 11.10 -9.40
C GLY A 8 -0.79 10.95 -10.50
N ASN A 9 -0.36 10.92 -11.77
CA ASN A 9 -1.25 10.68 -12.91
C ASN A 9 -1.23 9.23 -13.42
N SER A 10 -0.49 8.33 -12.74
CA SER A 10 -0.34 6.94 -13.14
C SER A 10 -1.48 6.06 -12.62
N HIS A 11 -1.92 5.12 -13.47
CA HIS A 11 -2.96 4.13 -13.18
C HIS A 11 -2.43 2.69 -13.33
N ASP A 12 -1.11 2.52 -13.34
CA ASP A 12 -0.45 1.27 -13.73
C ASP A 12 -0.62 0.14 -12.70
N ILE A 13 -0.92 0.47 -11.43
CA ILE A 13 -1.16 -0.51 -10.38
C ILE A 13 -2.65 -0.89 -10.35
N TRP A 14 -3.05 -1.82 -11.20
CA TRP A 14 -4.43 -2.29 -11.28
C TRP A 14 -4.66 -3.57 -10.48
N ILE A 15 -5.52 -3.52 -9.46
CA ILE A 15 -5.78 -4.64 -8.54
C ILE A 15 -7.28 -4.95 -8.44
N SER A 16 -7.65 -6.06 -7.80
CA SER A 16 -9.06 -6.36 -7.54
C SER A 16 -9.66 -5.37 -6.54
N ASN A 17 -10.96 -5.10 -6.61
CA ASN A 17 -11.61 -4.21 -5.63
C ASN A 17 -11.41 -4.68 -4.18
N ALA A 18 -11.46 -6.00 -3.94
CA ALA A 18 -11.22 -6.54 -2.60
C ALA A 18 -9.79 -6.25 -2.08
N LEU A 19 -8.78 -6.31 -2.95
CA LEU A 19 -7.42 -5.94 -2.56
C LEU A 19 -7.25 -4.43 -2.41
N LYS A 20 -7.98 -3.64 -3.18
CA LYS A 20 -8.04 -2.19 -3.04
C LYS A 20 -8.64 -1.79 -1.67
N ASP A 21 -9.76 -2.37 -1.29
CA ASP A 21 -10.41 -2.09 0.00
C ASP A 21 -9.50 -2.55 1.17
N ALA A 22 -8.91 -3.75 1.06
CA ALA A 22 -7.96 -4.24 2.06
C ALA A 22 -6.67 -3.39 2.14
N PHE A 23 -6.23 -2.78 1.03
CA PHE A 23 -5.09 -1.86 1.03
C PHE A 23 -5.41 -0.62 1.88
N CYS A 24 -6.61 -0.07 1.70
CA CYS A 24 -7.15 1.01 2.52
C CYS A 24 -7.20 0.64 4.00
N ASP A 25 -7.69 -0.56 4.33
CA ASP A 25 -7.74 -1.06 5.70
C ASP A 25 -6.34 -1.16 6.32
N VAL A 26 -5.36 -1.69 5.58
CA VAL A 26 -3.98 -1.82 6.05
C VAL A 26 -3.36 -0.45 6.35
N MET A 27 -3.49 0.51 5.44
CA MET A 27 -3.02 1.89 5.65
C MET A 27 -3.59 2.43 6.97
N THR A 28 -4.91 2.32 7.12
CA THR A 28 -5.67 2.84 8.27
C THR A 28 -5.27 2.20 9.60
N HIS A 29 -5.26 0.87 9.66
CA HIS A 29 -4.95 0.14 10.88
C HIS A 29 -3.50 0.35 11.31
N VAL A 30 -2.55 0.39 10.37
CA VAL A 30 -1.15 0.63 10.69
C VAL A 30 -0.95 2.05 11.24
N ALA A 31 -1.61 3.04 10.67
CA ALA A 31 -1.55 4.41 11.16
C ALA A 31 -2.16 4.55 12.56
N ALA A 32 -3.28 3.88 12.83
CA ALA A 32 -3.87 3.82 14.17
C ALA A 32 -2.88 3.22 15.20
N LEU A 33 -2.12 2.20 14.80
CA LEU A 33 -1.04 1.64 15.64
C LEU A 33 0.17 2.58 15.80
N GLU A 34 0.33 3.60 14.95
CA GLU A 34 1.30 4.69 15.10
C GLU A 34 0.72 5.89 15.88
N GLY A 35 -0.52 5.79 16.36
CA GLY A 35 -1.22 6.87 17.07
C GLY A 35 -1.73 7.99 16.17
N LEU A 36 -1.79 7.74 14.85
CA LEU A 36 -2.32 8.66 13.86
C LEU A 36 -3.80 8.34 13.61
N ASP A 37 -4.66 9.35 13.72
CA ASP A 37 -6.06 9.24 13.34
C ASP A 37 -6.24 9.58 11.85
N ILE A 38 -5.93 8.61 11.00
CA ILE A 38 -6.14 8.77 9.56
C ILE A 38 -7.54 8.34 9.13
N MET A 39 -8.42 7.91 10.05
CA MET A 39 -9.83 7.70 9.74
C MET A 39 -10.51 9.01 9.33
N ALA A 40 -9.98 10.15 9.79
CA ALA A 40 -10.36 11.48 9.32
C ALA A 40 -10.28 11.61 7.78
N ILE A 41 -9.41 10.85 7.10
CA ILE A 41 -9.34 10.83 5.62
C ILE A 41 -10.68 10.39 5.01
N TYR A 42 -11.41 9.47 5.62
CA TYR A 42 -12.72 9.05 5.13
C TYR A 42 -13.84 10.06 5.43
N GLU A 43 -13.61 11.03 6.32
CA GLU A 43 -14.58 12.08 6.63
C GLU A 43 -14.26 13.39 5.88
N GLU A 44 -12.98 13.67 5.65
CA GLU A 44 -12.47 14.96 5.19
C GLU A 44 -11.83 14.90 3.78
N ALA A 45 -11.41 13.72 3.30
CA ALA A 45 -10.87 13.54 1.96
C ALA A 45 -11.91 12.85 1.04
N PRO A 46 -12.70 13.62 0.26
CA PRO A 46 -13.77 13.06 -0.58
C PRO A 46 -13.28 12.04 -1.62
N GLY A 47 -12.00 12.05 -1.99
CA GLY A 47 -11.38 11.08 -2.89
C GLY A 47 -11.30 9.67 -2.29
N VAL A 48 -10.81 9.51 -1.06
CA VAL A 48 -10.71 8.20 -0.39
C VAL A 48 -12.07 7.75 0.17
N ALA A 49 -12.83 8.68 0.74
CA ALA A 49 -14.18 8.42 1.26
C ALA A 49 -15.15 7.89 0.19
N GLY A 50 -15.07 8.43 -1.03
CA GLY A 50 -15.93 8.05 -2.15
C GLY A 50 -15.48 6.81 -2.93
N THR A 51 -14.30 6.25 -2.60
CA THR A 51 -13.71 5.12 -3.34
C THR A 51 -13.77 3.81 -2.57
N TYR A 52 -13.79 3.86 -1.23
CA TYR A 52 -13.88 2.67 -0.38
C TYR A 52 -15.20 1.91 -0.60
N GLY A 53 -15.12 0.60 -0.90
CA GLY A 53 -16.29 -0.24 -1.17
C GLY A 53 -16.99 0.05 -2.51
N VAL A 54 -16.51 1.02 -3.30
CA VAL A 54 -17.07 1.34 -4.62
C VAL A 54 -16.31 0.59 -5.71
N THR A 55 -17.05 -0.20 -6.50
CA THR A 55 -16.49 -1.02 -7.58
C THR A 55 -15.97 -0.15 -8.72
N GLY A 56 -14.72 -0.36 -9.13
CA GLY A 56 -14.16 0.28 -10.33
C GLY A 56 -13.64 1.70 -10.13
N VAL A 57 -13.75 2.25 -8.92
CA VAL A 57 -13.16 3.55 -8.58
C VAL A 57 -11.84 3.32 -7.84
N GLY A 58 -10.77 3.92 -8.36
CA GLY A 58 -9.41 3.80 -7.82
C GLY A 58 -9.14 4.72 -6.64
N ILE A 59 -8.14 4.38 -5.84
CA ILE A 59 -7.70 5.19 -4.70
C ILE A 59 -6.50 6.03 -5.12
N ALA A 60 -6.54 7.34 -4.89
CA ALA A 60 -5.39 8.20 -5.07
C ALA A 60 -4.52 8.20 -3.82
N ILE A 61 -3.26 7.76 -3.96
CA ILE A 61 -2.27 7.75 -2.86
C ILE A 61 -1.96 9.16 -2.38
N GLY A 62 -2.08 10.17 -3.26
CA GLY A 62 -1.88 11.58 -2.91
C GLY A 62 -2.90 12.11 -1.89
N ASP A 63 -4.06 11.47 -1.74
CA ASP A 63 -5.05 11.89 -0.75
C ASP A 63 -4.55 11.70 0.69
N PHE A 64 -3.55 10.83 0.89
CA PHE A 64 -2.92 10.61 2.20
C PHE A 64 -1.81 11.65 2.51
N ASP A 65 -1.40 12.48 1.54
CA ASP A 65 -0.28 13.40 1.69
C ASP A 65 -0.51 14.39 2.84
N GLN A 66 -1.71 14.95 2.97
CA GLN A 66 -2.01 15.93 4.03
C GLN A 66 -1.82 15.37 5.44
N TYR A 67 -2.12 14.08 5.64
CA TYR A 67 -2.15 13.46 6.96
C TYR A 67 -0.82 12.80 7.34
N LEU A 68 -0.06 12.34 6.34
CA LEU A 68 1.18 11.63 6.57
C LEU A 68 2.41 12.53 6.44
N GLY A 69 2.25 13.82 6.13
CA GLY A 69 3.35 14.79 6.02
C GLY A 69 3.96 14.86 4.62
N GLY A 70 3.11 14.78 3.59
CA GLY A 70 3.46 14.81 2.17
C GLY A 70 3.86 13.45 1.61
N ARG A 71 4.25 13.43 0.33
CA ARG A 71 4.63 12.23 -0.42
C ARG A 71 5.69 11.38 0.29
N GLU A 72 6.70 12.00 0.90
CA GLU A 72 7.74 11.28 1.66
C GLU A 72 7.17 10.58 2.90
N GLY A 73 6.21 11.22 3.55
CA GLY A 73 5.45 10.68 4.66
C GLY A 73 4.63 9.46 4.27
N VAL A 74 3.86 9.57 3.19
CA VAL A 74 3.10 8.44 2.62
C VAL A 74 4.05 7.29 2.25
N ARG A 75 5.17 7.58 1.58
CA ARG A 75 6.17 6.58 1.20
C ARG A 75 6.75 5.86 2.41
N ARG A 76 7.05 6.59 3.49
CA ARG A 76 7.52 6.03 4.77
C ARG A 76 6.45 5.15 5.40
N HIS A 77 5.21 5.59 5.38
CA HIS A 77 4.10 4.84 5.92
C HIS A 77 3.84 3.53 5.16
N ILE A 78 4.00 3.50 3.83
CA ILE A 78 3.98 2.26 3.04
C ILE A 78 5.06 1.26 3.53
N ASN A 79 6.27 1.73 3.84
CA ASN A 79 7.31 0.85 4.43
C ASN A 79 6.91 0.34 5.81
N THR A 80 6.26 1.17 6.64
CA THR A 80 5.73 0.71 7.92
C THR A 80 4.62 -0.32 7.71
N CYS A 81 3.72 -0.12 6.76
CA CYS A 81 2.67 -1.07 6.41
C CYS A 81 3.26 -2.42 6.02
N GLN A 82 4.30 -2.44 5.17
CA GLN A 82 4.97 -3.69 4.81
C GLN A 82 5.56 -4.42 6.03
N ARG A 83 6.23 -3.70 6.93
CA ARG A 83 6.85 -4.29 8.13
C ARG A 83 5.81 -4.83 9.12
N ARG A 84 4.69 -4.12 9.28
CA ARG A 84 3.65 -4.42 10.27
C ARG A 84 2.46 -5.17 9.70
N LEU A 85 2.50 -5.56 8.42
CA LEU A 85 1.37 -6.19 7.73
C LEU A 85 0.82 -7.39 8.50
N LYS A 86 1.71 -8.23 9.05
CA LYS A 86 1.31 -9.42 9.83
C LYS A 86 0.57 -9.07 11.13
N GLU A 87 0.85 -7.92 11.74
CA GLU A 87 0.17 -7.45 12.96
C GLU A 87 -1.28 -7.03 12.67
N VAL A 88 -1.54 -6.50 11.47
CA VAL A 88 -2.85 -5.97 11.08
C VAL A 88 -3.67 -6.89 10.18
N ALA A 89 -3.07 -7.94 9.62
CA ALA A 89 -3.68 -8.81 8.60
C ALA A 89 -5.05 -9.35 9.03
N ALA A 90 -5.17 -9.83 10.28
CA ALA A 90 -6.42 -10.36 10.81
C ALA A 90 -7.52 -9.27 10.93
N ALA A 91 -7.15 -8.06 11.36
CA ALA A 91 -8.08 -6.94 11.46
C ALA A 91 -8.54 -6.43 10.07
N CYS A 92 -7.68 -6.57 9.06
CA CYS A 92 -7.96 -6.23 7.67
C CYS A 92 -8.59 -7.39 6.87
N TRP A 93 -9.07 -8.44 7.55
CA TRP A 93 -9.72 -9.60 6.94
C TRP A 93 -8.89 -10.32 5.86
N LEU A 94 -7.57 -10.23 5.95
CA LEU A 94 -6.66 -10.88 5.02
C LEU A 94 -6.46 -12.35 5.40
N SER A 95 -6.71 -13.25 4.46
CA SER A 95 -6.21 -14.64 4.56
C SER A 95 -4.69 -14.68 4.42
N GLU A 96 -4.06 -15.83 4.64
CA GLU A 96 -2.61 -15.99 4.42
C GLU A 96 -2.21 -15.62 2.98
N THR A 97 -2.91 -16.17 1.99
CA THR A 97 -2.71 -15.81 0.57
C THR A 97 -3.05 -14.34 0.28
N GLY A 98 -4.04 -13.78 0.97
CA GLY A 98 -4.38 -12.35 0.87
C GLY A 98 -3.27 -11.46 1.44
N THR A 99 -2.63 -11.89 2.52
CA THR A 99 -1.52 -11.21 3.18
C THR A 99 -0.28 -11.22 2.28
N GLU A 100 0.03 -12.34 1.65
CA GLU A 100 1.12 -12.43 0.69
C GLU A 100 0.88 -11.53 -0.53
N ALA A 101 -0.33 -11.57 -1.11
CA ALA A 101 -0.71 -10.67 -2.19
C ALA A 101 -0.61 -9.19 -1.79
N MET A 102 -1.02 -8.84 -0.57
CA MET A 102 -0.92 -7.47 -0.06
C MET A 102 0.54 -7.04 0.12
N ALA A 103 1.43 -7.94 0.54
CA ALA A 103 2.86 -7.66 0.64
C ALA A 103 3.46 -7.29 -0.74
N HIS A 104 3.11 -8.03 -1.79
CA HIS A 104 3.50 -7.70 -3.17
C HIS A 104 2.95 -6.32 -3.59
N ILE A 105 1.67 -6.06 -3.34
CA ILE A 105 1.03 -4.77 -3.71
C ILE A 105 1.73 -3.60 -3.02
N LEU A 106 1.96 -3.68 -1.71
CA LEU A 106 2.66 -2.63 -0.97
C LEU A 106 4.07 -2.41 -1.50
N ALA A 107 4.76 -3.46 -1.95
CA ALA A 107 6.08 -3.37 -2.57
C ALA A 107 6.01 -2.69 -3.95
N TRP A 108 5.03 -3.01 -4.78
CA TRP A 108 4.82 -2.35 -6.07
C TRP A 108 4.45 -0.87 -5.93
N VAL A 109 3.62 -0.54 -4.93
CA VAL A 109 3.30 0.85 -4.60
C VAL A 109 4.57 1.61 -4.22
N ALA A 110 5.39 1.07 -3.31
CA ALA A 110 6.66 1.66 -2.94
C ALA A 110 7.59 1.85 -4.15
N TYR A 111 7.77 0.80 -4.95
CA TYR A 111 8.60 0.81 -6.16
C TYR A 111 8.17 1.90 -7.16
N HIS A 112 6.86 2.04 -7.39
CA HIS A 112 6.33 3.03 -8.31
C HIS A 112 6.37 4.45 -7.74
N MET A 113 6.14 4.62 -6.43
CA MET A 113 6.33 5.90 -5.74
C MET A 113 7.77 6.41 -5.83
N ASP A 114 8.75 5.51 -5.90
CA ASP A 114 10.17 5.84 -6.10
C ASP A 114 10.49 6.24 -7.56
N GLY A 115 9.48 6.31 -8.43
CA GLY A 115 9.60 6.77 -9.82
C GLY A 115 9.89 5.66 -10.82
N ASN A 116 9.84 4.40 -10.42
CA ASN A 116 10.12 3.28 -11.32
C ASN A 116 8.86 2.84 -12.07
N PRO A 117 8.95 2.58 -13.40
CA PRO A 117 7.80 2.13 -14.18
C PRO A 117 7.42 0.68 -13.86
N ILE A 118 6.13 0.36 -13.93
CA ILE A 118 5.66 -1.02 -13.79
C ILE A 118 5.99 -1.79 -15.08
N PRO A 119 6.72 -2.93 -15.02
CA PRO A 119 7.03 -3.72 -16.21
C PRO A 119 5.76 -4.26 -16.88
N GLU A 120 5.78 -4.31 -18.21
CA GLU A 120 4.71 -4.94 -18.99
C GLU A 120 4.58 -6.42 -18.61
N ASN A 121 3.34 -6.91 -18.53
CA ASN A 121 2.99 -8.30 -18.20
C ASN A 121 3.39 -8.80 -16.79
N CYS A 122 3.72 -7.90 -15.86
CA CYS A 122 3.91 -8.31 -14.47
C CYS A 122 2.57 -8.65 -13.79
N ASN A 123 2.59 -9.64 -12.91
CA ASN A 123 1.46 -9.97 -12.06
C ASN A 123 1.67 -9.39 -10.66
N LEU A 124 1.09 -8.22 -10.42
CA LEU A 124 1.21 -7.46 -9.16
C LEU A 124 0.82 -8.25 -7.90
N ARG A 125 0.09 -9.36 -8.04
CA ARG A 125 -0.32 -10.23 -6.94
C ARG A 125 0.73 -11.27 -6.57
N PHE A 126 1.62 -11.65 -7.49
CA PHE A 126 2.54 -12.78 -7.31
C PHE A 126 4.00 -12.42 -7.53
N ASP A 127 4.29 -11.43 -8.38
CA ASP A 127 5.64 -11.01 -8.67
C ASP A 127 6.11 -9.94 -7.68
N TRP A 128 7.39 -9.99 -7.30
CA TRP A 128 8.02 -8.92 -6.55
C TRP A 128 8.58 -7.84 -7.49
N PRO A 129 8.58 -6.56 -7.09
CA PRO A 129 9.29 -5.53 -7.84
C PRO A 129 10.79 -5.81 -7.85
N PRO A 130 11.52 -5.39 -8.91
CA PRO A 130 12.97 -5.49 -8.95
C PRO A 130 13.61 -4.81 -7.73
N GLY A 131 14.43 -5.55 -6.98
CA GLY A 131 15.13 -5.03 -5.79
C GLY A 131 14.27 -4.93 -4.52
N TYR A 132 13.02 -5.40 -4.55
CA TYR A 132 12.11 -5.43 -3.41
C TYR A 132 11.75 -6.87 -3.02
N PRO A 133 12.71 -7.73 -2.61
CA PRO A 133 12.37 -9.06 -2.10
C PRO A 133 11.55 -8.95 -0.81
N PRO A 134 10.87 -10.03 -0.38
CA PRO A 134 10.09 -10.02 0.85
C PRO A 134 10.95 -9.53 2.02
N LEU A 135 10.39 -8.63 2.84
CA LEU A 135 10.99 -8.23 4.12
C LEU A 135 11.03 -9.45 5.03
N ASN A 136 12.11 -10.22 4.91
CA ASN A 136 12.35 -11.38 5.72
C ASN A 136 12.70 -10.88 7.14
N PRO A 137 12.00 -11.28 8.21
CA PRO A 137 12.34 -10.88 9.57
C PRO A 137 13.72 -11.40 10.03
N ALA A 138 14.40 -12.21 9.21
CA ALA A 138 15.71 -12.79 9.49
C ALA A 138 16.90 -12.08 8.79
N THR A 139 16.69 -10.95 8.11
CA THR A 139 17.82 -10.21 7.51
C THR A 139 18.24 -9.07 8.45
N PRO A 140 19.27 -9.25 9.30
CA PRO A 140 19.86 -8.11 9.97
C PRO A 140 20.33 -7.13 8.89
N HIS A 141 19.97 -5.86 9.01
CA HIS A 141 20.66 -4.79 8.30
C HIS A 141 22.16 -4.98 8.58
N LEU A 142 22.93 -5.44 7.60
CA LEU A 142 24.38 -5.39 7.68
C LEU A 142 24.77 -3.90 7.62
N PRO A 143 25.30 -3.32 8.70
CA PRO A 143 25.94 -2.03 8.60
C PRO A 143 27.33 -2.27 8.02
N GLY A 144 27.57 -1.74 6.82
CA GLY A 144 28.92 -1.62 6.29
C GLY A 144 29.10 -2.26 4.93
N ALA A 145 29.13 -1.42 3.90
CA ALA A 145 30.10 -1.60 2.84
C ALA A 145 31.29 -0.65 3.14
N PRO A 146 32.54 -1.07 2.89
CA PRO A 146 33.72 -0.21 3.00
C PRO A 146 33.70 0.95 2.00
#